data_AF-A0A1H8JTC3-F1
#
_entry.id   AF-A0A1H8JTC3-F1
#
_cell.length_a   1.000
_cell.length_b   1.000
_cell.length_c   1.000
_cell.angle_alpha   90.00
_cell.angle_beta   90.00
_cell.angle_gamma   90.00
#
_symmetry.space_group_name_H-M   'P 1'
#
loop_
_entity.id
_entity.type
_entity.pdbx_description
1 polymer ?
#
loop_
_entity_poly.entity_id
_entity_poly.type
_entity_poly.pdbx_seq_one_letter_code
_entity_poly.pdbx_strand_id
1 'polypeptide(L)'
;MVVSGCAGPRGDGYDPGQVMSALDAEDYHRQQIGAFADAQADMVSAITMTNANEAIGIARAAIEVGMPVVISFTIETDGRLPTGQSLADAICEVDVVTGKAPAYYMINCAHPTHCDKAPGDEPWTRRIGGLRANASRRSRQELNDSPDLDSGNPVELGSQYRELVRRHPQINVLGGCCGTDHLHIECIALACREVKRAA
;
A
#
# COMPACT_ATOMS: atom_id res chain seq x y z
N MET A 1 -13.60 -15.11 -3.93
CA MET A 1 -12.42 -14.33 -4.37
C MET A 1 -12.84 -12.87 -4.24
N VAL A 2 -12.01 -12.01 -3.67
CA VAL A 2 -12.32 -10.58 -3.53
C VAL A 2 -11.84 -9.85 -4.78
N VAL A 3 -12.71 -9.06 -5.40
CA VAL A 3 -12.44 -8.20 -6.55
C VAL A 3 -12.34 -6.75 -6.06
N SER A 4 -11.18 -6.13 -6.23
CA SER A 4 -10.93 -4.76 -5.79
C SER A 4 -10.90 -3.79 -6.97
N GLY A 5 -11.62 -2.67 -6.85
CA GLY A 5 -11.47 -1.50 -7.70
C GLY A 5 -10.22 -0.71 -7.31
N CYS A 6 -9.18 -0.77 -8.14
CA CYS A 6 -7.90 -0.13 -7.86
C CYS A 6 -7.89 1.34 -8.33
N ALA A 7 -7.63 2.26 -7.40
CA ALA A 7 -7.40 3.68 -7.68
C ALA A 7 -5.94 4.05 -7.37
N GLY A 8 -5.26 4.70 -8.31
CA GLY A 8 -3.94 5.30 -8.09
C GLY A 8 -4.05 6.75 -7.63
N PRO A 9 -2.93 7.41 -7.28
CA PRO A 9 -2.95 8.85 -7.03
C PRO A 9 -3.29 9.59 -8.33
N ARG A 10 -3.76 10.83 -8.19
CA ARG A 10 -4.04 11.72 -9.32
C ARG A 10 -2.81 11.95 -10.20
N GLY A 11 -1.66 12.09 -9.54
CA GLY A 11 -0.37 12.37 -10.15
C GLY A 11 0.52 11.13 -10.28
N ASP A 12 1.83 11.37 -10.34
CA ASP A 12 2.81 10.30 -10.31
C ASP A 12 2.82 9.62 -8.93
N GLY A 13 2.93 8.28 -8.91
CA GLY A 13 3.00 7.49 -7.68
C GLY A 13 4.26 7.70 -6.85
N TYR A 14 5.26 8.43 -7.35
CA TYR A 14 6.53 8.67 -6.67
C TYR A 14 6.86 10.16 -6.54
N ASP A 15 6.04 11.04 -7.11
CA ASP A 15 6.15 12.48 -6.95
C ASP A 15 4.78 13.01 -6.49
N PRO A 16 4.67 13.53 -5.25
CA PRO A 16 3.41 14.04 -4.75
C PRO A 16 2.93 15.29 -5.53
N GLY A 17 3.81 15.91 -6.32
CA GLY A 17 3.51 17.09 -7.13
C GLY A 17 2.85 18.19 -6.30
N GLN A 18 1.80 18.77 -6.86
CA GLN A 18 0.94 19.68 -6.10
C GLN A 18 -0.09 18.89 -5.28
N VAL A 19 0.14 18.83 -3.96
CA VAL A 19 -0.76 18.15 -3.02
C VAL A 19 -2.12 18.87 -2.98
N MET A 20 -3.18 18.13 -3.30
CA MET A 20 -4.56 18.61 -3.22
C MET A 20 -5.02 18.76 -1.77
N SER A 21 -6.06 19.56 -1.54
CA SER A 21 -6.82 19.45 -0.29
C SER A 21 -7.58 18.12 -0.25
N ALA A 22 -7.94 17.65 0.94
CA ALA A 22 -8.75 16.44 1.07
C ALA A 22 -10.12 16.54 0.40
N LEU A 23 -10.69 17.75 0.33
CA LEU A 23 -11.96 18.01 -0.35
C LEU A 23 -11.81 17.91 -1.87
N ASP A 24 -10.77 18.54 -2.43
CA ASP A 24 -10.52 18.46 -3.88
C ASP A 24 -10.19 17.01 -4.29
N ALA A 25 -9.50 16.26 -3.43
CA ALA A 25 -9.21 14.85 -3.68
C ALA A 25 -10.47 13.98 -3.65
N GLU A 26 -11.39 14.23 -2.72
CA GLU A 26 -12.70 13.58 -2.67
C GLU A 26 -13.49 13.82 -3.96
N ASP A 27 -13.59 15.09 -4.38
CA ASP A 27 -14.26 15.47 -5.61
C ASP A 27 -13.63 14.83 -6.85
N TYR A 28 -12.30 14.79 -6.92
CA TYR A 28 -11.55 14.18 -8.02
C TYR A 28 -11.80 12.67 -8.13
N HIS A 29 -11.75 11.94 -7.02
CA HIS A 29 -11.85 10.47 -7.02
C HIS A 29 -13.30 9.95 -7.01
N ARG A 30 -14.29 10.81 -6.72
CA ARG A 30 -15.73 10.43 -6.61
C ARG A 30 -16.23 9.65 -7.81
N GLN A 31 -15.95 10.11 -9.03
CA GLN A 31 -16.47 9.47 -10.24
C GLN A 31 -15.90 8.04 -10.43
N GLN A 32 -14.60 7.85 -10.21
CA GLN A 32 -13.96 6.54 -10.37
C GLN A 32 -14.46 5.55 -9.31
N ILE A 33 -14.60 6.02 -8.07
CA ILE A 33 -15.09 5.20 -6.96
C ILE A 33 -16.56 4.84 -7.16
N GLY A 34 -17.40 5.77 -7.62
CA GLY A 34 -18.77 5.49 -8.01
C GLY A 34 -18.87 4.43 -9.10
N ALA A 35 -17.99 4.48 -10.11
CA ALA A 35 -17.95 3.45 -11.14
C ALA A 35 -17.58 2.05 -10.60
N PHE A 36 -16.76 1.96 -9.55
CA PHE A 36 -16.49 0.68 -8.87
C PHE A 36 -17.70 0.14 -8.13
N ALA A 37 -18.49 1.02 -7.51
CA ALA A 37 -19.75 0.63 -6.86
C ALA A 37 -20.77 0.12 -7.87
N ASP A 38 -20.95 0.84 -8.99
CA ASP A 38 -21.85 0.47 -10.08
C ASP A 38 -21.44 -0.87 -10.72
N ALA A 39 -20.14 -1.11 -10.84
CA ALA A 39 -19.57 -2.36 -11.34
C ALA A 39 -19.59 -3.51 -10.30
N GLN A 40 -20.10 -3.26 -9.09
CA GLN A 40 -20.21 -4.24 -8.01
C GLN A 40 -18.85 -4.84 -7.59
N ALA A 41 -17.78 -4.03 -7.58
CA ALA A 41 -16.53 -4.45 -6.95
C ALA A 41 -16.75 -4.66 -5.44
N ASP A 42 -16.04 -5.62 -4.84
CA ASP A 42 -16.21 -5.94 -3.41
C ASP A 42 -15.66 -4.83 -2.51
N MET A 43 -14.68 -4.06 -2.99
CA MET A 43 -14.04 -2.96 -2.25
C MET A 43 -13.24 -2.03 -3.16
N VAL A 44 -12.87 -0.86 -2.63
CA VAL A 44 -11.87 0.04 -3.21
C VAL A 44 -10.49 -0.27 -2.63
N SER A 45 -9.46 -0.27 -3.46
CA SER A 45 -8.06 -0.23 -3.02
C SER A 45 -7.36 0.98 -3.62
N ALA A 46 -7.09 1.99 -2.80
CA ALA A 46 -6.19 3.08 -3.15
C ALA A 46 -4.76 2.55 -3.06
N ILE A 47 -4.03 2.59 -4.17
CA ILE A 47 -2.70 2.00 -4.30
C ILE A 47 -1.70 3.11 -4.63
N THR A 48 -0.53 3.06 -3.99
CA THR A 48 0.57 4.02 -4.21
C THR A 48 0.18 5.46 -3.84
N MET A 49 -0.53 5.65 -2.72
CA MET A 49 -0.81 6.98 -2.19
C MET A 49 0.48 7.64 -1.71
N THR A 50 0.68 8.90 -2.09
CA THR A 50 1.90 9.67 -1.78
C THR A 50 1.70 10.69 -0.65
N ASN A 51 0.44 10.96 -0.26
CA ASN A 51 0.08 11.98 0.72
C ASN A 51 -1.23 11.62 1.45
N ALA A 52 -1.41 12.13 2.68
CA ALA A 52 -2.58 11.83 3.50
C ALA A 52 -3.88 12.48 2.99
N ASN A 53 -3.82 13.70 2.43
CA ASN A 53 -5.01 14.40 1.92
C ASN A 53 -5.75 13.59 0.86
N GLU A 54 -5.01 13.01 -0.08
CA GLU A 54 -5.58 12.19 -1.14
C GLU A 54 -6.17 10.88 -0.61
N ALA A 55 -5.49 10.23 0.34
CA ALA A 55 -6.03 9.07 1.05
C ALA A 55 -7.33 9.40 1.80
N ILE A 56 -7.43 10.57 2.45
CA ILE A 56 -8.65 11.06 3.09
C ILE A 56 -9.77 11.25 2.05
N GLY A 57 -9.46 11.90 0.93
CA GLY A 57 -10.43 12.15 -0.13
C GLY A 57 -11.02 10.86 -0.70
N ILE A 58 -10.17 9.87 -1.01
CA ILE A 58 -10.62 8.55 -1.48
C ILE A 58 -11.45 7.84 -0.40
N ALA A 59 -11.01 7.88 0.86
CA ALA A 59 -11.75 7.25 1.95
C ALA A 59 -13.16 7.84 2.10
N ARG A 60 -13.31 9.17 2.00
CA ARG A 60 -14.61 9.84 2.05
C ARG A 60 -15.50 9.48 0.86
N ALA A 61 -14.96 9.51 -0.36
CA ALA A 61 -15.70 9.12 -1.54
C ALA A 61 -16.17 7.66 -1.48
N ALA A 62 -15.37 6.76 -0.90
CA ALA A 62 -15.78 5.37 -0.68
C ALA A 62 -16.90 5.23 0.38
N ILE A 63 -16.84 6.02 1.47
CA ILE A 63 -17.92 6.09 2.47
C ILE A 63 -19.22 6.57 1.82
N GLU A 64 -19.16 7.59 0.97
CA GLU A 64 -20.33 8.18 0.29
C GLU A 64 -21.11 7.13 -0.50
N VAL A 65 -20.41 6.22 -1.18
CA VAL A 65 -21.02 5.13 -1.97
C VAL A 65 -21.18 3.81 -1.19
N GLY A 66 -20.87 3.80 0.11
CA GLY A 66 -21.04 2.63 0.97
C GLY A 66 -20.08 1.47 0.70
N MET A 67 -18.92 1.73 0.09
CA MET A 67 -17.92 0.70 -0.23
C MET A 67 -16.83 0.59 0.84
N PRO A 68 -16.39 -0.64 1.21
CA PRO A 68 -15.17 -0.82 1.98
C PRO A 68 -13.96 -0.27 1.22
N VAL A 69 -13.02 0.36 1.94
CA VAL A 69 -11.81 0.95 1.35
C VAL A 69 -10.55 0.50 2.07
N VAL A 70 -9.50 0.28 1.29
CA VAL A 70 -8.14 0.08 1.77
C VAL A 70 -7.25 1.16 1.18
N ILE A 71 -6.38 1.71 2.02
CA ILE A 71 -5.40 2.71 1.61
C ILE A 71 -4.01 2.08 1.67
N SER A 72 -3.30 2.11 0.54
CA SER A 72 -1.91 1.69 0.46
C SER A 72 -1.01 2.89 0.19
N PHE A 73 -0.10 3.17 1.12
CA PHE A 73 0.91 4.19 0.92
C PHE A 73 2.15 3.59 0.26
N THR A 74 2.83 4.41 -0.54
CA THR A 74 4.23 4.16 -0.90
C THR A 74 5.15 4.93 0.04
N ILE A 75 6.36 4.45 0.19
CA ILE A 75 7.38 5.04 1.05
C ILE A 75 8.73 5.05 0.33
N GLU A 76 9.57 6.00 0.68
CA GLU A 76 10.96 6.09 0.26
C GLU A 76 11.87 5.24 1.16
N THR A 77 13.18 5.24 0.85
CA THR A 77 14.19 4.44 1.58
C THR A 77 14.42 4.83 3.04
N ASP A 78 13.79 5.90 3.51
CA ASP A 78 13.80 6.33 4.91
C ASP A 78 12.48 5.99 5.65
N GLY A 79 11.56 5.29 4.99
CA GLY A 79 10.27 4.90 5.54
C GLY A 79 9.22 6.02 5.59
N ARG A 80 9.48 7.16 4.94
CA ARG A 80 8.53 8.28 4.85
C ARG A 80 7.79 8.26 3.52
N LEU A 81 6.61 8.87 3.49
CA LEU A 81 5.90 9.14 2.24
C LEU A 81 6.75 10.09 1.38
N PRO A 82 6.51 10.15 0.05
CA PRO A 82 7.18 11.11 -0.84
C PRO A 82 7.05 12.58 -0.42
N THR A 83 6.03 12.95 0.37
CA THR A 83 5.88 14.28 0.98
C THR A 83 6.80 14.54 2.19
N GLY A 84 7.55 13.53 2.64
CA GLY A 84 8.34 13.56 3.87
C GLY A 84 7.54 13.27 5.16
N GLN A 85 6.21 13.14 5.07
CA GLN A 85 5.36 12.74 6.18
C GLN A 85 5.72 11.32 6.64
N SER A 86 5.76 11.07 7.95
CA SER A 86 5.97 9.70 8.43
C SER A 86 4.74 8.83 8.14
N LEU A 87 4.94 7.54 7.87
CA LEU A 87 3.83 6.62 7.63
C LEU A 87 2.86 6.55 8.83
N ALA A 88 3.40 6.63 10.05
CA ALA A 88 2.62 6.64 11.28
C ALA A 88 1.70 7.87 11.36
N ASP A 89 2.23 9.07 11.07
CA ASP A 89 1.45 10.31 11.09
C ASP A 89 0.37 10.29 10.02
N ALA A 90 0.69 9.82 8.81
CA ALA A 90 -0.27 9.72 7.71
C ALA A 90 -1.45 8.79 8.06
N ILE A 91 -1.17 7.61 8.61
CA ILE A 91 -2.21 6.66 9.06
C ILE A 91 -3.07 7.28 10.17
N CYS A 92 -2.43 7.89 11.17
CA CYS A 92 -3.15 8.53 12.27
C CYS A 92 -4.04 9.68 11.78
N GLU A 93 -3.56 10.50 10.86
CA GLU A 93 -4.30 11.61 10.28
C GLU A 93 -5.54 11.12 9.52
N VAL A 94 -5.38 10.14 8.62
CA VAL A 94 -6.50 9.55 7.89
C VAL A 94 -7.52 8.96 8.86
N ASP A 95 -7.07 8.18 9.85
CA ASP A 95 -7.96 7.57 10.85
C ASP A 95 -8.72 8.62 11.68
N VAL A 96 -8.06 9.71 12.10
CA VAL A 96 -8.70 10.79 12.87
C VAL A 96 -9.73 11.53 12.03
N VAL A 97 -9.38 11.89 10.79
CA VAL A 97 -10.24 12.71 9.92
C VAL A 97 -11.43 11.93 9.37
N THR A 98 -11.28 10.63 9.16
CA THR A 98 -12.31 9.76 8.55
C THR A 98 -13.07 8.91 9.56
N GLY A 99 -12.72 8.98 10.85
CA GLY A 99 -13.31 8.09 11.87
C GLY A 99 -12.91 6.63 11.70
N LYS A 100 -11.65 6.38 11.28
CA LYS A 100 -11.08 5.06 10.98
C LYS A 100 -11.78 4.33 9.84
N ALA A 101 -12.21 5.07 8.81
CA ALA A 101 -12.93 4.50 7.69
C ALA A 101 -12.17 3.40 6.91
N PRO A 102 -10.84 3.49 6.69
CA PRO A 102 -10.13 2.41 6.03
C PRO A 102 -10.23 1.10 6.82
N ALA A 103 -10.60 0.01 6.14
CA ALA A 103 -10.69 -1.32 6.74
C ALA A 103 -9.33 -1.73 7.30
N TYR A 104 -8.27 -1.47 6.53
CA TYR A 104 -6.87 -1.58 6.91
C TYR A 104 -6.02 -0.74 5.97
N TYR A 105 -4.74 -0.60 6.29
CA TYR A 105 -3.74 0.04 5.44
C TYR A 105 -2.80 -1.01 4.84
N MET A 106 -2.20 -0.66 3.71
CA MET A 106 -1.13 -1.44 3.09
C MET A 106 0.10 -0.57 2.86
N ILE A 107 1.22 -1.24 2.61
CA ILE A 107 2.40 -0.62 2.00
C ILE A 107 2.59 -1.27 0.65
N ASN A 108 2.72 -0.48 -0.40
CA ASN A 108 3.04 -0.99 -1.72
C ASN A 108 4.08 -0.14 -2.44
N CYS A 109 4.60 -0.69 -3.53
CA CYS A 109 5.57 -0.03 -4.39
C CYS A 109 6.90 0.37 -3.74
N ALA A 110 7.19 -0.19 -2.56
CA ALA A 110 8.46 -0.10 -1.87
C ALA A 110 8.98 -1.52 -1.60
N HIS A 111 10.29 -1.72 -1.65
CA HIS A 111 10.89 -2.99 -1.28
C HIS A 111 10.94 -3.09 0.26
N PRO A 112 10.79 -4.27 0.90
CA PRO A 112 10.83 -4.39 2.36
C PRO A 112 12.07 -3.80 3.02
N THR A 113 13.17 -3.73 2.29
CA THR A 113 14.46 -3.18 2.75
C THR A 113 14.52 -1.65 2.72
N HIS A 114 13.55 -0.97 2.12
CA HIS A 114 13.43 0.50 2.18
C HIS A 114 13.00 0.98 3.57
N CYS A 115 12.52 0.07 4.42
CA CYS A 115 12.43 0.29 5.85
C CYS A 115 13.53 -0.50 6.56
N ASP A 116 14.65 0.16 6.89
CA ASP A 116 15.72 -0.42 7.72
C ASP A 116 15.20 -0.92 9.08
N LYS A 117 14.10 -0.34 9.55
CA LYS A 117 13.36 -0.78 10.71
C LYS A 117 11.98 -1.17 10.25
N ALA A 118 11.69 -2.46 10.29
CA ALA A 118 10.31 -2.86 10.25
C ALA A 118 9.54 -2.19 11.40
N PRO A 119 8.25 -1.88 11.22
CA PRO A 119 7.48 -1.21 12.25
C PRO A 119 7.58 -1.96 13.57
N GLY A 120 7.63 -1.26 14.69
CA GLY A 120 7.58 -1.90 16.01
C GLY A 120 6.17 -2.42 16.32
N ASP A 121 5.92 -2.74 17.58
CA ASP A 121 4.57 -3.06 18.08
C ASP A 121 3.82 -1.78 18.51
N GLU A 122 3.91 -0.70 17.72
CA GLU A 122 3.11 0.49 17.98
C GLU A 122 1.64 0.30 17.55
N PRO A 123 0.67 0.97 18.19
CA PRO A 123 -0.75 0.78 17.88
C PRO A 123 -1.14 0.99 16.41
N TRP A 124 -0.47 1.92 15.70
CA TRP A 124 -0.73 2.20 14.29
C TRP A 124 -0.31 1.03 13.37
N THR A 125 0.70 0.25 13.74
CA THR A 125 1.20 -0.88 12.91
C THR A 125 0.19 -2.01 12.83
N ARG A 126 -0.68 -2.13 13.84
CA ARG A 126 -1.82 -3.05 13.87
C ARG A 126 -2.89 -2.72 12.82
N ARG A 127 -2.86 -1.50 12.25
CA ARG A 127 -3.73 -1.09 11.15
C ARG A 127 -3.18 -1.54 9.78
N ILE A 128 -1.90 -1.92 9.70
CA ILE A 128 -1.32 -2.46 8.46
C ILE A 128 -1.77 -3.91 8.29
N GLY A 129 -2.60 -4.16 7.28
CA GLY A 129 -3.16 -5.46 6.94
C GLY A 129 -2.59 -6.09 5.67
N GLY A 130 -1.76 -5.37 4.90
CA GLY A 130 -1.21 -5.91 3.66
C GLY A 130 0.08 -5.27 3.14
N LEU A 131 0.74 -6.01 2.25
CA LEU A 131 2.03 -5.68 1.64
C LEU A 131 2.01 -6.06 0.15
N ARG A 132 2.45 -5.13 -0.71
CA ARG A 132 2.68 -5.38 -2.15
C ARG A 132 3.97 -4.72 -2.61
N ALA A 133 5.07 -5.44 -2.48
CA ALA A 133 6.42 -4.89 -2.64
C ALA A 133 6.88 -4.89 -4.10
N ASN A 134 7.82 -4.00 -4.43
CA ASN A 134 8.59 -4.14 -5.66
C ASN A 134 9.53 -5.34 -5.58
N ALA A 135 9.95 -5.86 -6.74
CA ALA A 135 10.94 -6.93 -6.81
C ALA A 135 12.37 -6.44 -6.54
N SER A 136 12.74 -5.31 -7.13
CA SER A 136 14.08 -4.74 -6.99
C SER A 136 14.25 -4.02 -5.65
N ARG A 137 15.46 -4.11 -5.10
CA ARG A 137 15.93 -3.36 -3.92
C ARG A 137 16.32 -1.92 -4.26
N ARG A 138 16.54 -1.63 -5.54
CA ARG A 138 16.97 -0.31 -6.03
C ARG A 138 15.93 0.74 -5.64
N SER A 139 16.42 1.92 -5.29
CA SER A 139 15.60 3.11 -5.13
C SER A 139 14.93 3.47 -6.46
N ARG A 140 13.93 4.35 -6.40
CA ARG A 140 13.25 4.84 -7.59
C ARG A 140 14.22 5.51 -8.57
N GLN A 141 15.14 6.32 -8.06
CA GLN A 141 16.12 7.02 -8.88
C GLN A 141 17.03 6.02 -9.62
N GLU A 142 17.55 5.02 -8.91
CA GLU A 142 18.37 3.96 -9.52
C GLU A 142 17.62 3.14 -10.57
N LEU A 143 16.31 2.92 -10.41
CA LEU A 143 15.48 2.25 -11.42
C LEU A 143 15.24 3.12 -12.66
N ASN A 144 14.98 4.40 -12.48
CA ASN A 144 14.76 5.33 -13.58
C ASN A 144 16.02 5.51 -14.45
N ASP A 145 17.18 5.53 -13.82
CA ASP A 145 18.48 5.72 -14.49
C ASP A 145 19.11 4.38 -14.95
N SER A 146 18.41 3.26 -14.75
CA SER A 146 18.92 1.92 -14.99
C SER A 146 19.03 1.58 -16.48
N PRO A 147 20.19 1.08 -16.96
CA PRO A 147 20.31 0.54 -18.31
C PRO A 147 19.74 -0.89 -18.42
N ASP A 148 19.51 -1.56 -17.29
CA ASP A 148 19.09 -2.95 -17.19
C ASP A 148 17.77 -3.10 -16.42
N LEU A 149 17.07 -4.22 -16.67
CA LEU A 149 15.90 -4.60 -15.90
C LEU A 149 16.32 -5.45 -14.69
N ASP A 150 16.13 -4.91 -13.48
CA ASP A 150 16.34 -5.67 -12.25
C ASP A 150 15.05 -6.43 -11.87
N SER A 151 15.10 -7.75 -12.05
CA SER A 151 13.98 -8.65 -11.75
C SER A 151 13.90 -9.03 -10.27
N GLY A 152 14.82 -8.54 -9.42
CA GLY A 152 14.87 -8.91 -8.01
C GLY A 152 15.13 -10.40 -7.76
N ASN A 153 14.82 -10.86 -6.55
CA ASN A 153 14.96 -12.26 -6.15
C ASN A 153 13.66 -12.76 -5.48
N PRO A 154 12.88 -13.63 -6.15
CA PRO A 154 11.63 -14.19 -5.61
C PRO A 154 11.76 -14.86 -4.24
N VAL A 155 12.81 -15.68 -4.06
CA VAL A 155 13.04 -16.46 -2.83
C VAL A 155 13.40 -15.55 -1.67
N GLU A 156 14.26 -14.55 -1.94
CA GLU A 156 14.63 -13.53 -0.96
C GLU A 156 13.41 -12.73 -0.52
N LEU A 157 12.62 -12.21 -1.47
CA LEU A 157 11.42 -11.43 -1.19
C LEU A 157 10.42 -12.25 -0.35
N GLY A 158 10.19 -13.51 -0.71
CA GLY A 158 9.35 -14.42 0.07
C GLY A 158 9.84 -14.62 1.51
N SER A 159 11.15 -14.76 1.73
CA SER A 159 11.74 -14.87 3.07
C SER A 159 11.56 -13.57 3.89
N GLN A 160 11.68 -12.41 3.26
CA GLN A 160 11.46 -11.11 3.92
C GLN A 160 9.99 -10.92 4.32
N TYR A 161 9.05 -11.31 3.44
CA TYR A 161 7.62 -11.33 3.73
C TYR A 161 7.29 -12.25 4.91
N ARG A 162 7.89 -13.44 4.95
CA ARG A 162 7.73 -14.40 6.06
C ARG A 162 8.11 -13.78 7.40
N GLU A 163 9.24 -13.08 7.46
CA GLU A 163 9.70 -12.43 8.69
C GLU A 163 8.79 -11.27 9.12
N LEU A 164 8.31 -10.46 8.18
CA LEU A 164 7.34 -9.40 8.46
C LEU A 164 6.03 -9.96 9.01
N VAL A 165 5.48 -10.99 8.38
CA VAL A 165 4.24 -11.64 8.81
C VAL A 165 4.38 -12.31 10.18
N ARG A 166 5.56 -12.88 10.49
CA ARG A 166 5.84 -13.50 11.80
C ARG A 166 5.78 -12.46 12.92
N ARG A 167 6.27 -11.24 12.67
CA ARG A 167 6.25 -10.14 13.65
C ARG A 167 4.93 -9.38 13.68
N HIS A 168 4.20 -9.37 12.57
CA HIS A 168 2.93 -8.67 12.40
C HIS A 168 1.85 -9.65 11.87
N PRO A 169 1.32 -10.53 12.75
CA PRO A 169 0.40 -11.59 12.34
C PRO A 169 -0.94 -11.07 11.78
N GLN A 170 -1.27 -9.80 11.98
CA GLN A 170 -2.43 -9.14 11.38
C GLN A 170 -2.31 -8.94 9.85
N ILE A 171 -1.10 -8.96 9.29
CA ILE A 171 -0.88 -8.76 7.84
C ILE A 171 -1.37 -10.00 7.09
N ASN A 172 -2.47 -9.89 6.36
CA ASN A 172 -3.14 -11.02 5.70
C ASN A 172 -3.17 -10.90 4.17
N VAL A 173 -2.95 -9.71 3.62
CA VAL A 173 -2.94 -9.47 2.17
C VAL A 173 -1.51 -9.34 1.69
N LEU A 174 -1.03 -10.33 0.95
CA LEU A 174 0.35 -10.38 0.46
C LEU A 174 0.33 -10.42 -1.07
N GLY A 175 1.20 -9.64 -1.70
CA GLY A 175 1.35 -9.65 -3.14
C GLY A 175 2.61 -8.92 -3.60
N GLY A 176 2.64 -8.62 -4.89
CA GLY A 176 3.73 -7.88 -5.52
C GLY A 176 3.24 -6.63 -6.22
N CYS A 177 4.19 -5.74 -6.50
CA CYS A 177 4.01 -4.50 -7.27
C CYS A 177 4.99 -4.48 -8.44
N CYS A 178 5.70 -3.37 -8.69
CA CYS A 178 6.56 -3.23 -9.87
C CYS A 178 7.70 -4.25 -9.88
N GLY A 179 7.95 -4.84 -11.05
CA GLY A 179 8.98 -5.85 -11.26
C GLY A 179 8.65 -7.26 -10.75
N THR A 180 7.54 -7.43 -10.02
CA THR A 180 7.12 -8.77 -9.56
C THR A 180 6.34 -9.52 -10.63
N ASP A 181 6.43 -10.84 -10.59
CA ASP A 181 5.73 -11.76 -11.47
C ASP A 181 5.18 -12.97 -10.70
N HIS A 182 4.66 -13.97 -11.44
CA HIS A 182 4.12 -15.19 -10.84
C HIS A 182 5.12 -15.96 -9.96
N LEU A 183 6.42 -15.95 -10.26
CA LEU A 183 7.44 -16.61 -9.45
C LEU A 183 7.59 -15.94 -8.08
N HIS A 184 7.54 -14.61 -8.05
CA HIS A 184 7.52 -13.84 -6.80
C HIS A 184 6.30 -14.18 -5.95
N ILE A 185 5.11 -14.20 -6.57
CA ILE A 185 3.87 -14.53 -5.88
C ILE A 185 3.89 -15.96 -5.31
N GLU A 186 4.41 -16.94 -6.07
CA GLU A 186 4.56 -18.32 -5.60
C GLU A 186 5.51 -18.41 -4.39
N CYS A 187 6.68 -17.76 -4.47
CA CYS A 187 7.65 -17.77 -3.37
C CYS A 187 7.09 -17.08 -2.11
N ILE A 188 6.40 -15.96 -2.24
CA ILE A 188 5.71 -15.27 -1.15
C ILE A 188 4.66 -16.20 -0.52
N ALA A 189 3.82 -16.83 -1.35
CA ALA A 189 2.76 -17.72 -0.88
C ALA A 189 3.32 -18.92 -0.11
N LEU A 190 4.34 -19.59 -0.65
CA LEU A 190 4.98 -20.74 0.00
C LEU A 190 5.63 -20.35 1.33
N ALA A 191 6.39 -19.25 1.36
CA ALA A 191 7.10 -18.80 2.56
C ALA A 191 6.17 -18.35 3.69
N CYS A 192 5.08 -17.65 3.38
CA CYS A 192 4.17 -17.11 4.38
C CYS A 192 3.10 -18.10 4.85
N ARG A 193 2.73 -19.09 4.03
CA ARG A 193 1.71 -20.09 4.38
C ARG A 193 2.08 -20.87 5.65
N GLU A 194 3.35 -21.17 5.85
CA GLU A 194 3.83 -21.89 7.03
C GLU A 194 3.60 -21.10 8.31
N VAL A 195 3.91 -19.81 8.30
CA VAL A 195 3.71 -18.90 9.44
C VAL A 195 2.23 -18.76 9.76
N LYS A 196 1.39 -18.57 8.74
CA LYS A 196 -0.06 -18.41 8.91
C LYS A 196 -0.79 -19.66 9.39
N ARG A 197 -0.23 -20.85 9.19
CA ARG A 197 -0.80 -22.10 9.74
C ARG A 197 -0.46 -22.31 11.22
N ALA A 198 0.59 -21.67 11.71
CA ALA A 198 1.09 -21.84 13.07
C ALA A 198 0.57 -20.78 14.06
N ALA A 199 -0.09 -19.73 13.56
CA ALA A 199 -0.67 -18.62 14.33
C ALA A 199 -2.18 -18.81 14.52
#